data_AF-A0A973ISR4-F1
#
_entry.id   AF-A0A973ISR4-F1
#
_cell.length_a   1.000
_cell.length_b   1.000
_cell.length_c   1.000
_cell.angle_alpha   90.00
_cell.angle_beta   90.00
_cell.angle_gamma   90.00
#
_symmetry.space_group_name_H-M   'P 1'
#
loop_
_entity.id
_entity.type
_entity.pdbx_description
1 polymer ?
#
loop_
_entity_poly.entity_id
_entity_poly.type
_entity_poly.pdbx_seq_one_letter_code
_entity_poly.pdbx_strand_id
1 'polypeptide(L)'
;MDYFLQFIAGSLHEQYGNSLNRHCIVFPNRRAGLYFMKYLSQKISKPVWAPRILTVNELFRSFSQLHIAENESLLIELYKIYRRTSASPESFDEFYYWGSVILNDFD
;
A
#
# COMPACT_ATOMS: atom_id res chain seq x y z
N MET A 1 12.82 -6.42 27.98
CA MET A 1 13.20 -6.84 26.61
C MET A 1 12.39 -5.96 25.67
N ASP A 2 13.04 -5.11 24.90
CA ASP A 2 12.33 -4.22 23.97
C ASP A 2 11.91 -5.00 22.72
N TYR A 3 10.73 -4.69 22.18
CA TYR A 3 10.32 -5.25 20.88
C TYR A 3 11.28 -4.78 19.79
N PHE A 4 11.50 -5.60 18.76
CA PHE A 4 12.42 -5.27 17.66
C PHE A 4 12.18 -3.88 17.06
N LEU A 5 10.93 -3.54 16.72
CA LEU A 5 10.60 -2.24 16.14
C LEU A 5 10.82 -1.07 17.11
N GLN A 6 10.68 -1.31 18.41
CA GLN A 6 10.96 -0.30 19.44
C GLN A 6 12.46 -0.04 19.57
N PHE A 7 13.27 -1.10 19.55
CA PHE A 7 14.72 -0.99 19.52
C PHE A 7 15.21 -0.23 18.27
N ILE A 8 14.71 -0.59 17.08
CA ILE A 8 15.07 0.10 15.83
C ILE A 8 14.63 1.56 15.85
N ALA A 9 13.44 1.88 16.36
CA ALA A 9 12.98 3.28 16.49
C ALA A 9 13.91 4.11 17.38
N GLY A 10 14.38 3.55 18.51
CA GLY A 10 15.37 4.20 19.38
C GLY A 10 16.69 4.42 18.66
N SER A 11 17.25 3.37 18.07
CA SER A 11 18.54 3.42 17.37
C SER A 11 18.55 4.43 16.22
N LEU A 12 17.50 4.44 15.38
CA LEU A 12 17.39 5.41 14.27
C LEU A 12 17.19 6.84 14.78
N HIS A 13 16.46 7.04 15.88
CA HIS A 13 16.30 8.36 16.47
C HIS A 13 17.62 8.89 17.03
N GLU A 14 18.39 8.05 17.73
CA GLU A 14 19.71 8.41 18.27
C GLU A 14 20.72 8.72 17.15
N GLN A 15 20.71 7.94 16.07
CA GLN A 15 21.65 8.11 14.97
C GLN A 15 21.34 9.33 14.08
N TYR A 16 20.06 9.54 13.73
CA TYR A 16 19.68 10.54 12.72
C TYR A 16 18.94 11.75 13.28
N GLY A 17 18.37 11.66 14.48
CA GLY A 17 17.69 12.75 15.18
C GLY A 17 16.71 13.51 14.28
N ASN A 18 16.96 14.81 14.08
CA ASN A 18 16.13 15.69 13.26
C ASN A 18 16.23 15.45 11.75
N SER A 19 17.18 14.66 11.27
CA SER A 19 17.37 14.34 9.84
C SER A 19 16.71 13.04 9.41
N LEU A 20 15.97 12.39 10.31
CA LEU A 20 15.27 11.14 10.04
C LEU A 20 14.26 11.28 8.89
N ASN A 21 13.68 12.48 8.71
CA ASN A 21 12.79 12.80 7.59
C ASN A 21 13.43 12.68 6.18
N ARG A 22 14.76 12.66 6.09
CA ARG A 22 15.49 12.46 4.84
C ARG A 22 15.64 10.98 4.45
N HIS A 23 15.15 10.08 5.30
CA HIS A 23 15.24 8.65 5.09
C HIS A 23 13.87 8.07 4.73
N CYS A 24 13.88 7.04 3.89
CA CYS A 24 12.72 6.21 3.60
C CYS A 24 12.91 4.85 4.29
N ILE A 25 11.98 4.50 5.17
CA ILE A 25 11.99 3.22 5.87
C ILE A 25 10.96 2.31 5.20
N VAL A 26 11.41 1.12 4.80
CA VAL A 26 10.62 0.18 4.01
C VAL A 26 10.28 -1.03 4.87
N PHE A 27 8.99 -1.37 4.95
CA PHE A 27 8.49 -2.50 5.71
C PHE A 27 7.79 -3.55 4.83
N PRO A 28 7.69 -4.81 5.28
CA PRO A 28 6.93 -5.84 4.56
C PRO A 28 5.42 -5.53 4.49
N ASN A 29 4.88 -4.83 5.49
CA ASN A 29 3.46 -4.49 5.56
C ASN A 29 3.22 -3.16 6.30
N ARG A 30 2.02 -2.60 6.14
CA ARG A 30 1.62 -1.33 6.77
C ARG A 30 1.60 -1.38 8.31
N ARG A 31 1.29 -2.54 8.89
CA ARG A 31 1.21 -2.70 10.36
C ARG A 31 2.57 -2.46 11.01
N ALA A 32 3.65 -3.00 10.45
CA ALA A 32 5.00 -2.79 10.98
C ALA A 32 5.39 -1.29 10.98
N GLY A 33 5.07 -0.57 9.90
CA GLY A 33 5.27 0.88 9.83
C GLY A 33 4.47 1.65 10.88
N LEU A 34 3.21 1.26 11.12
CA LEU A 34 2.37 1.86 12.16
C LEU A 34 2.97 1.67 13.56
N TYR A 35 3.40 0.44 13.90
CA TYR A 35 4.03 0.16 15.19
C TYR A 35 5.37 0.90 15.34
N PHE A 36 6.19 0.93 14.29
CA PHE A 36 7.43 1.70 14.29
C PHE A 36 7.17 3.19 14.60
N MET A 37 6.20 3.82 13.92
CA MET A 37 5.83 5.22 14.16
C MET A 37 5.31 5.45 15.58
N LYS A 38 4.54 4.51 16.13
CA LYS A 38 4.09 4.56 17.53
C LYS A 38 5.28 4.54 18.49
N TYR A 39 6.22 3.61 18.32
CA TYR A 39 7.41 3.54 19.19
C TYR A 39 8.31 4.76 19.04
N LEU A 40 8.48 5.26 17.81
CA LEU A 40 9.24 6.47 17.54
C LEU A 40 8.61 7.67 18.27
N SER A 41 7.28 7.84 18.21
CA SER A 41 6.58 8.93 18.91
C SER A 41 6.76 8.90 20.44
N GLN A 42 6.96 7.72 21.03
CA GLN A 42 7.19 7.56 22.47
C GLN A 42 8.62 7.96 22.89
N LYS A 43 9.55 8.02 21.94
CA LYS A 43 10.96 8.37 22.18
C LYS A 43 11.26 9.84 21.89
N ILE A 44 10.39 10.51 21.16
CA ILE A 44 10.56 11.90 20.74
C ILE A 44 10.06 12.85 21.84
N SER A 45 10.90 13.78 22.27
CA SER A 45 10.57 14.81 23.28
C SER A 45 10.10 16.15 22.70
N LYS A 46 10.33 16.39 21.40
CA LYS A 46 9.99 17.62 20.69
C LYS A 46 9.45 17.29 19.30
N PRO A 47 8.57 18.10 18.69
CA PRO A 47 8.10 17.84 17.33
C PRO A 47 9.25 17.62 16.35
N VAL A 48 9.23 16.50 15.63
CA VAL A 48 10.19 16.17 14.56
C VAL A 48 9.43 15.82 13.28
N TRP A 49 10.09 16.02 12.14
CA TRP A 49 9.58 15.55 10.86
C TRP A 49 9.71 14.03 10.78
N ALA A 50 8.61 13.36 10.45
CA ALA A 50 8.58 11.91 10.30
C ALA A 50 9.36 11.45 9.04
N PRO A 51 10.02 10.29 9.08
CA PRO A 51 10.54 9.63 7.88
C PRO A 51 9.39 9.24 6.95
N ARG A 52 9.71 9.08 5.66
CA ARG A 52 8.78 8.43 4.73
C ARG A 52 8.71 6.95 5.08
N ILE A 53 7.50 6.43 5.28
CA ILE A 53 7.25 5.01 5.55
C ILE A 53 6.53 4.40 4.35
N LEU A 54 7.14 3.39 3.74
CA LEU A 54 6.56 2.65 2.61
C LEU A 54 6.53 1.15 2.89
N THR A 55 5.62 0.44 2.25
CA THR A 55 5.76 -0.99 2.04
C THR A 55 6.69 -1.30 0.88
N VAL A 56 7.20 -2.53 0.79
CA VAL A 56 7.97 -3.00 -0.36
C VAL A 56 7.20 -2.77 -1.68
N ASN A 57 5.91 -3.13 -1.70
CA ASN A 57 5.06 -2.94 -2.88
C ASN A 57 4.92 -1.47 -3.26
N GLU A 58 4.75 -0.57 -2.29
CA GLU A 58 4.66 0.87 -2.54
C GLU A 58 5.97 1.47 -3.04
N LEU A 59 7.10 0.99 -2.53
CA LEU A 59 8.40 1.38 -3.04
C LEU A 59 8.52 1.01 -4.53
N PHE A 60 8.21 -0.24 -4.90
CA PHE A 60 8.27 -0.66 -6.31
C PHE A 60 7.30 0.14 -7.19
N ARG A 61 6.07 0.39 -6.70
CA ARG A 61 5.11 1.25 -7.41
C ARG A 61 5.63 2.67 -7.61
N SER A 62 6.40 3.21 -6.67
CA SER A 62 6.95 4.58 -6.78
C SER A 62 7.98 4.76 -7.90
N PHE A 63 8.53 3.67 -8.44
CA PHE A 63 9.41 3.70 -9.62
C PHE A 63 8.66 3.68 -10.94
N SER A 64 7.34 3.53 -10.91
CA SER A 64 6.49 3.55 -12.10
C SER A 64 5.65 4.83 -12.12
N GLN A 65 5.40 5.35 -13.33
CA GLN A 65 4.39 6.39 -13.55
C GLN A 65 2.98 5.79 -13.69
N LEU A 66 2.89 4.47 -13.85
CA LEU A 66 1.62 3.75 -13.97
C LEU A 66 1.01 3.52 -12.60
N HIS A 67 -0.31 3.70 -12.52
CA HIS A 67 -1.10 3.41 -11.34
C HIS A 67 -1.85 2.10 -11.55
N ILE A 68 -2.01 1.32 -10.47
CA ILE A 68 -2.87 0.15 -10.53
C ILE A 68 -4.30 0.63 -10.72
N ALA A 69 -4.99 0.07 -11.71
CA ALA A 69 -6.37 0.40 -12.00
C ALA A 69 -7.27 -0.03 -10.82
N GLU A 70 -8.26 0.80 -10.52
CA GLU A 70 -9.30 0.47 -9.54
C GLU A 70 -10.15 -0.69 -10.06
N ASN A 71 -10.67 -1.52 -9.15
CA ASN A 71 -11.41 -2.72 -9.50
C ASN A 71 -12.65 -2.38 -10.35
N GLU A 72 -13.32 -1.28 -10.03
CA GLU A 72 -14.44 -0.72 -10.77
C GLU A 72 -14.08 -0.40 -12.23
N SER A 73 -12.89 0.17 -12.45
CA SER A 73 -12.39 0.46 -13.79
C SER A 73 -12.10 -0.83 -14.56
N LEU A 74 -11.49 -1.81 -13.89
CA LEU A 74 -11.22 -3.12 -14.48
C LEU A 74 -12.52 -3.87 -14.85
N LEU A 75 -13.54 -3.81 -13.99
CA LEU A 75 -14.85 -4.41 -14.24
C LEU A 75 -15.53 -3.81 -15.46
N ILE A 76 -15.47 -2.48 -15.61
CA ILE A 76 -16.04 -1.79 -16.77
C ILE A 76 -15.30 -2.19 -18.05
N GLU A 77 -13.96 -2.24 -18.03
CA GLU A 77 -13.17 -2.68 -19.18
C GLU A 77 -13.44 -4.14 -19.54
N LEU A 78 -13.53 -5.01 -18.53
CA LEU A 78 -13.88 -6.41 -18.73
C LEU A 78 -15.29 -6.56 -19.33
N TYR A 79 -16.27 -5.80 -18.85
CA TYR A 79 -17.62 -5.81 -19.38
C TYR A 79 -17.69 -5.35 -20.84
N LYS A 80 -16.89 -4.33 -21.22
CA LYS A 80 -16.79 -3.90 -22.63
C LYS A 80 -16.30 -5.03 -23.54
N ILE A 81 -15.37 -5.85 -23.07
CA ILE A 81 -14.86 -7.02 -23.81
C ILE A 81 -15.94 -8.11 -23.85
N TYR A 82 -16.54 -8.44 -22.70
CA TYR A 82 -17.63 -9.43 -22.60
C TYR A 82 -18.79 -9.12 -23.55
N ARG A 83 -19.19 -7.85 -23.66
CA ARG A 83 -20.24 -7.42 -24.59
C ARG A 83 -19.89 -7.64 -26.07
N ARG A 84 -18.62 -7.64 -26.42
CA ARG A 84 -18.14 -7.84 -27.79
C ARG A 84 -17.97 -9.32 -28.14
N THR A 85 -17.72 -10.16 -27.13
CA THR A 85 -17.45 -11.59 -27.32
C THR A 85 -18.66 -12.48 -27.05
N SER A 86 -19.61 -12.04 -26.22
CA SER A 86 -20.82 -12.79 -25.91
C SER A 86 -21.88 -12.64 -27.02
N ALA A 87 -22.48 -13.76 -27.42
CA ALA A 87 -23.60 -13.77 -28.37
C ALA A 87 -24.89 -13.18 -27.77
N SER A 88 -25.03 -13.22 -26.45
CA SER A 88 -26.16 -12.69 -25.69
C SER A 88 -25.65 -12.07 -24.39
N PRO A 89 -25.12 -10.83 -24.43
CA PRO A 89 -24.54 -10.22 -23.25
C PRO A 89 -25.62 -9.85 -22.23
N GLU A 90 -25.40 -10.26 -20.99
CA GLU A 90 -26.16 -9.83 -19.82
C GLU A 90 -25.96 -8.33 -19.53
N SER A 91 -26.86 -7.76 -18.72
CA SER A 91 -26.71 -6.39 -18.23
C SER A 91 -25.46 -6.25 -17.35
N PHE A 92 -24.97 -5.02 -17.15
CA PHE A 92 -23.81 -4.80 -16.28
C PHE A 92 -24.06 -5.26 -14.84
N ASP A 93 -25.28 -5.04 -14.32
CA ASP A 93 -25.65 -5.40 -12.96
C ASP A 93 -25.61 -6.93 -12.74
N GLU A 94 -26.07 -7.71 -13.73
CA GLU A 94 -25.99 -9.17 -13.71
C GLU A 94 -24.54 -9.66 -13.86
N PHE A 95 -23.79 -9.03 -14.77
CA PHE A 95 -22.39 -9.36 -15.01
C PHE A 95 -21.48 -9.02 -13.82
N TYR A 96 -21.81 -7.99 -13.04
CA TYR A 96 -20.94 -7.42 -12.00
C TYR A 96 -20.37 -8.47 -11.05
N TYR A 97 -21.22 -9.40 -10.58
CA TYR A 97 -20.81 -10.47 -9.68
C TYR A 97 -19.77 -11.39 -10.33
N TRP A 98 -20.07 -11.92 -11.52
CA TRP A 98 -19.16 -12.81 -12.24
C TRP A 98 -17.89 -12.12 -12.69
N GLY A 99 -17.99 -10.87 -13.16
CA GLY A 99 -16.85 -10.05 -13.50
C GLY A 99 -15.91 -9.88 -12.32
N SER A 100 -16.45 -9.67 -11.11
CA SER A 100 -15.63 -9.53 -9.90
C SER A 100 -14.95 -10.85 -9.53
N VAL A 101 -15.66 -11.98 -9.64
CA VAL A 101 -15.07 -13.32 -9.42
C VAL A 101 -13.94 -13.57 -10.41
N ILE A 102 -14.15 -13.29 -11.70
CA ILE A 102 -13.15 -13.47 -12.74
C ILE A 102 -11.91 -12.63 -12.45
N LEU A 103 -12.06 -11.34 -12.12
CA LEU A 103 -10.91 -10.48 -11.83
C LEU A 103 -10.13 -10.97 -10.60
N ASN A 104 -10.80 -11.40 -9.54
CA ASN A 104 -10.15 -11.91 -8.33
C ASN A 104 -9.36 -13.20 -8.56
N ASP A 105 -9.69 -14.01 -9.59
CA ASP A 105 -8.91 -15.19 -9.95
C ASP A 105 -7.58 -14.83 -10.66
N PHE A 106 -7.46 -13.62 -11.20
CA PHE A 106 -6.25 -13.14 -11.91
C PHE A 106 -5.33 -12.25 -11.06
N ASP A 107 -5.81 -11.71 -9.94
CA ASP A 107 -5.04 -10.93 -8.95
C ASP A 107 -4.33 -11.83 -7.92
#